data_AF-A0A7V9Q9H3-F1
#
_entry.id   AF-A0A7V9Q9H3-F1
#
_cell.length_a   1.000
_cell.length_b   1.000
_cell.length_c   1.000
_cell.angle_alpha   90.00
_cell.angle_beta   90.00
_cell.angle_gamma   90.00
#
_symmetry.space_group_name_H-M   'P 1'
#
loop_
_entity.id
_entity.type
_entity.pdbx_description
1 polymer ?
#
loop_
_entity_poly.entity_id
_entity_poly.type
_entity_poly.pdbx_seq_one_letter_code
_entity_poly.pdbx_strand_id
1 'polypeptide(L)' 'MAGTKADAARAEEEQPRKKNLRLHQSKIDEAKAILDTTTETETIETALDLVIFRQELIEGVREMRGANLVNLFDGE' A
#
# COMPACT_ATOMS: atom_id res chain seq x y z
N MET A 1 -10.79 8.14 -5.28
CA MET A 1 -10.13 7.34 -4.23
C MET A 1 -9.31 8.32 -3.41
N ALA A 2 -9.73 8.60 -2.18
CA ALA A 2 -9.12 9.66 -1.38
C ALA A 2 -8.01 9.06 -0.53
N GLY A 3 -6.75 9.22 -0.97
CA GLY A 3 -5.60 9.15 -0.07
C GLY A 3 -5.81 10.18 1.03
N THR A 4 -5.61 9.78 2.28
CA THR A 4 -5.90 10.62 3.43
C THR A 4 -4.85 11.74 3.49
N LYS A 5 -5.16 12.90 4.09
CA LYS A 5 -4.17 14.00 4.27
C LYS A 5 -2.84 13.54 4.90
N ALA A 6 -2.86 12.43 5.66
CA ALA A 6 -1.68 11.80 6.24
C ALA A 6 -0.75 11.16 5.18
N ASP A 7 -1.29 10.57 4.12
CA ASP A 7 -0.51 9.97 3.02
C ASP A 7 0.21 11.04 2.21
N ALA A 8 -0.48 12.16 1.95
CA ALA A 8 0.10 13.32 1.27
C ALA A 8 1.21 14.00 2.10
N ALA A 9 1.02 14.09 3.42
CA ALA A 9 2.03 14.67 4.32
C ALA A 9 3.28 13.78 4.48
N ARG A 10 3.12 12.45 4.51
CA ARG A 10 4.24 11.51 4.55
C ARG A 10 5.08 11.56 3.26
N ALA A 11 4.42 11.74 2.12
CA ALA A 11 5.07 11.86 0.81
C ALA A 11 5.85 13.17 0.64
N GLU A 12 5.49 14.25 1.34
CA GLU A 12 6.21 15.53 1.27
C GLU A 12 7.52 15.57 2.08
N GLU A 13 7.68 14.72 3.11
CA GLU A 13 8.86 14.76 4.00
C GLU A 13 10.00 13.81 3.60
N GLU A 14 9.74 12.73 2.87
CA GLU A 14 10.77 11.72 2.58
C GLU A 14 11.31 11.84 1.16
N GLN A 15 12.40 12.59 1.01
CA GLN A 15 13.11 12.65 -0.27
C GLN A 15 13.63 11.25 -0.66
N PRO A 16 13.29 10.73 -1.85
CA PRO A 16 13.71 9.39 -2.26
C PRO A 16 15.24 9.32 -2.31
N ARG A 17 15.81 8.36 -1.58
CA ARG A 17 17.25 8.12 -1.56
C ARG A 17 17.61 7.05 -2.58
N LYS A 18 18.62 7.32 -3.41
CA LYS A 18 19.15 6.33 -4.36
C LYS A 18 19.53 5.03 -3.63
N LYS A 19 19.01 3.91 -4.14
CA LYS A 19 19.39 2.55 -3.72
C LYS A 19 20.10 1.86 -4.88
N ASN A 20 21.14 1.08 -4.59
CA ASN A 20 21.80 0.21 -5.57
C ASN A 20 21.39 -1.22 -5.28
N LEU A 21 20.43 -1.75 -6.04
CA LEU A 21 19.88 -3.09 -5.87
C LEU A 21 20.10 -3.90 -7.14
N ARG A 22 20.25 -5.23 -6.98
CA ARG A 22 20.22 -6.18 -8.10
C ARG A 22 18.88 -6.91 -8.06
N LEU A 23 18.05 -6.66 -9.06
CA LEU A 23 16.71 -7.25 -9.19
C LEU A 23 16.61 -7.98 -10.53
N HIS A 24 15.70 -8.94 -10.60
CA HIS A 24 15.39 -9.62 -11.86
C HIS A 24 14.39 -8.78 -12.66
N GLN A 25 14.76 -8.41 -13.89
CA GLN A 25 13.90 -7.59 -14.76
C GLN A 25 12.51 -8.20 -14.95
N SER A 26 12.43 -9.52 -15.13
CA SER A 26 11.15 -10.23 -15.34
C SER A 26 10.16 -10.01 -14.19
N LYS A 27 10.64 -9.90 -12.94
CA LYS A 27 9.77 -9.63 -11.78
C LYS A 27 9.23 -8.20 -11.81
N ILE A 28 10.03 -7.25 -12.28
CA ILE A 28 9.61 -5.86 -12.44
C ILE A 28 8.60 -5.75 -13.56
N ASP A 29 8.81 -6.42 -14.68
CA ASP A 29 7.89 -6.41 -15.83
C ASP A 29 6.53 -7.02 -15.46
N GLU A 30 6.52 -8.16 -14.74
CA GLU A 30 5.30 -8.77 -14.21
C GLU A 30 4.57 -7.83 -13.25
N ALA A 31 5.30 -7.22 -12.31
CA ALA A 31 4.73 -6.27 -11.37
C ALA A 31 4.18 -5.02 -12.08
N LYS A 32 4.87 -4.51 -13.11
CA LYS A 32 4.40 -3.39 -13.93
C LYS A 32 3.06 -3.70 -14.60
N ALA A 33 2.91 -4.90 -15.14
CA ALA A 33 1.66 -5.33 -15.78
C ALA A 33 0.51 -5.49 -14.79
N ILE A 34 0.79 -6.00 -13.58
CA ILE A 34 -0.23 -6.17 -12.52
C ILE A 34 -0.66 -4.82 -11.94
N LEU A 35 0.31 -3.91 -11.74
CA LEU A 35 0.09 -2.63 -11.07
C LEU A 35 -0.24 -1.48 -12.03
N ASP A 36 -0.16 -1.71 -13.35
CA ASP A 36 -0.37 -0.72 -14.41
C ASP A 36 0.49 0.55 -14.25
N THR A 37 1.75 0.36 -13.84
CA THR A 37 2.69 1.46 -13.56
C THR A 37 3.59 1.78 -14.76
N THR A 38 3.99 3.04 -14.88
CA THR A 38 4.76 3.55 -16.03
C THR A 38 6.26 3.29 -15.86
N THR A 39 6.78 3.41 -14.64
CA THR A 39 8.23 3.31 -14.35
C THR A 39 8.57 2.22 -13.34
N GLU A 40 9.78 1.67 -13.40
CA GLU A 40 10.23 0.64 -12.44
C GLU A 40 10.25 1.16 -11.00
N THR A 41 10.63 2.43 -10.80
CA THR A 41 10.59 3.07 -9.48
C THR A 41 9.17 3.10 -8.94
N GLU A 42 8.21 3.56 -9.73
CA GLU A 42 6.78 3.59 -9.36
C GLU A 42 6.26 2.19 -9.04
N THR A 43 6.66 1.18 -9.82
CA THR A 43 6.32 -0.23 -9.55
C THR A 43 6.84 -0.69 -8.19
N ILE A 44 8.09 -0.39 -7.87
CA ILE A 44 8.73 -0.82 -6.63
C ILE A 44 8.08 -0.12 -5.43
N GLU A 45 7.91 1.21 -5.48
CA GLU A 45 7.27 1.96 -4.39
C GLU A 45 5.82 1.49 -4.18
N THR A 46 5.03 1.36 -5.26
CA THR A 46 3.64 0.88 -5.18
C THR A 46 3.56 -0.54 -4.62
N ALA A 47 4.46 -1.43 -5.03
CA ALA A 47 4.50 -2.80 -4.50
C ALA A 47 4.82 -2.82 -3.00
N LEU A 48 5.70 -1.94 -2.52
CA LEU A 48 6.03 -1.80 -1.10
C LEU A 48 4.83 -1.25 -0.32
N ASP A 49 4.16 -0.22 -0.83
CA ASP A 49 2.96 0.35 -0.23
C ASP A 49 1.84 -0.69 -0.09
N LEU A 50 1.64 -1.53 -1.11
CA LEU A 50 0.65 -2.61 -1.05
C LEU A 50 0.95 -3.66 0.02
N VAL A 51 2.24 -3.94 0.29
CA VAL A 51 2.63 -4.87 1.36
C VAL A 51 2.33 -4.26 2.73
N ILE A 52 2.60 -2.97 2.90
CA ILE A 52 2.28 -2.23 4.14
C ILE A 52 0.76 -2.20 4.34
N PHE A 53 0.01 -1.75 3.32
CA PHE A 53 -1.44 -1.69 3.36
C PHE A 53 -2.08 -3.05 3.66
N ARG A 54 -1.55 -4.14 3.07
CA ARG A 54 -2.03 -5.49 3.37
C ARG A 54 -1.90 -5.83 4.86
N GLN A 55 -0.80 -5.44 5.50
CA GLN A 55 -0.60 -5.69 6.92
C GLN A 55 -1.60 -4.87 7.76
N GLU A 56 -1.75 -3.58 7.46
CA GLU A 56 -2.71 -2.71 8.14
C GLU A 56 -4.15 -3.22 7.99
N LEU A 57 -4.51 -3.73 6.80
CA LEU A 57 -5.82 -4.35 6.57
C LEU A 57 -6.01 -5.61 7.42
N ILE A 58 -5.00 -6.48 7.52
CA ILE A 58 -5.07 -7.69 8.35
C ILE A 58 -5.25 -7.33 9.83
N GLU A 59 -4.51 -6.33 10.31
CA GLU A 59 -4.60 -5.84 11.68
C GLU A 59 -5.97 -5.24 11.95
N GLY A 60 -6.44 -4.33 11.09
CA GLY A 60 -7.77 -3.75 11.18
C GLY A 60 -8.88 -4.80 11.19
N VAL A 61 -8.80 -5.82 10.32
CA VAL A 61 -9.78 -6.93 10.32
C VAL A 61 -9.73 -7.75 11.61
N ARG A 62 -8.55 -7.96 12.20
CA ARG A 62 -8.41 -8.68 13.48
C ARG A 62 -9.02 -7.89 14.63
N GLU A 63 -8.75 -6.59 14.69
CA GLU A 63 -9.34 -5.68 15.69
C GLU A 63 -10.85 -5.62 15.52
N MET A 64 -11.33 -5.50 14.29
CA MET A 64 -12.74 -5.51 13.95
C MET A 64 -13.42 -6.86 14.24
N ARG A 65 -12.74 -8.01 14.18
CA ARG A 65 -13.33 -9.29 14.64
C ARG A 65 -13.39 -9.41 16.16
N GLY A 66 -12.55 -8.69 16.88
CA GLY A 66 -12.59 -8.57 18.34
C GLY A 66 -13.66 -7.58 18.83
N ALA A 67 -13.97 -6.57 18.03
CA ALA A 67 -15.11 -5.67 18.22
C ALA A 67 -16.38 -6.34 17.65
N ASN A 68 -17.45 -6.48 18.42
CA ASN A 68 -18.67 -7.10 17.94
C ASN A 68 -19.34 -6.19 16.86
N LEU A 69 -19.01 -6.39 15.57
CA LEU A 69 -19.46 -5.55 14.44
C LEU A 69 -20.97 -5.60 14.17
N VAL A 70 -21.72 -6.41 14.91
CA VAL A 70 -23.17 -6.56 14.75
C VAL A 70 -23.89 -5.21 14.86
N ASN A 71 -23.34 -4.24 15.61
CA ASN A 71 -23.98 -2.94 15.80
C ASN A 71 -23.58 -1.86 14.77
N LEU A 72 -22.70 -2.14 13.79
CA LEU A 72 -22.22 -1.11 12.86
C LEU A 72 -23.16 -0.90 11.65
N PHE A 73 -24.01 -1.89 11.35
CA PHE A 73 -25.02 -1.81 10.27
C PHE A 73 -26.45 -1.82 10.79
N ASP A 74 -26.64 -1.97 12.10
CA ASP A 74 -27.93 -1.83 12.78
C ASP A 74 -28.07 -0.40 13.32
N GLY A 75 -28.46 0.52 12.44
CA GLY A 75 -28.81 1.90 12.78
C GLY A 75 -30.06 2.35 12.04
N GLU A 76 -31.22 2.12 12.68
CA GLU A 76 -32.35 3.07 12.66
C GLU A 76 -32.04 4.27 13.58
#